data_AF-A0A976CH39-F1
#
_entry.id   AF-A0A976CH39-F1
#
_cell.length_a   1.000
_cell.length_b   1.000
_cell.length_c   1.000
_cell.angle_alpha   90.00
_cell.angle_beta   90.00
_cell.angle_gamma   90.00
#
_symmetry.space_group_name_H-M   'P 1'
#
loop_
_entity.id
_entity.type
_entity.pdbx_description
1 polymer ?
#
loop_
_entity_poly.entity_id
_entity_poly.type
_entity_poly.pdbx_seq_one_letter_code
_entity_poly.pdbx_strand_id
1 'polypeptide(L)' 'MTAKTPPSPKPTTPNTPQPAEPAFGWNAYAEKINGRFAMVGFVGILLLEFFTRQDFFTWLGLR' A
#
# COMPACT_ATOMS: atom_id res chain seq x y z
N MET A 1 -48.98 -20.41 0.69
CA MET A 1 -48.00 -20.78 1.72
C MET A 1 -46.79 -21.35 0.97
N THR A 2 -45.75 -20.52 0.72
CA THR A 2 -44.40 -20.62 1.32
C THR A 2 -43.68 -21.92 0.92
N ALA A 3 -42.52 -21.95 0.27
CA ALA A 3 -41.35 -21.08 0.43
C ALA A 3 -40.51 -21.04 -0.88
N LYS A 4 -40.01 -19.85 -1.24
CA LYS A 4 -38.86 -19.74 -2.13
C LYS A 4 -37.63 -20.05 -1.29
N THR A 5 -36.93 -21.12 -1.64
CA THR A 5 -35.63 -21.51 -1.06
C THR A 5 -34.68 -20.31 -0.98
N PRO A 6 -33.94 -20.11 0.13
CA PRO A 6 -32.95 -19.04 0.23
C PRO A 6 -31.86 -19.25 -0.83
N PRO A 7 -31.34 -18.20 -1.48
CA PRO A 7 -30.14 -18.34 -2.29
C PRO A 7 -28.97 -18.66 -1.35
N SER A 8 -28.41 -19.86 -1.48
CA SER A 8 -27.16 -20.24 -0.83
C SER A 8 -26.06 -19.19 -1.08
N PRO A 9 -25.21 -18.88 -0.09
CA PRO A 9 -24.08 -18.00 -0.27
C PRO A 9 -23.12 -18.63 -1.29
N LYS A 10 -22.83 -17.91 -2.38
CA LYS A 10 -21.98 -18.38 -3.45
C LYS A 10 -20.56 -18.68 -2.94
N PRO A 11 -19.90 -19.75 -3.43
CA PRO A 11 -18.54 -20.10 -3.03
C PRO A 11 -17.53 -19.06 -3.52
N THR A 12 -16.57 -18.76 -2.63
CA THR A 12 -15.29 -18.10 -2.86
C THR A 12 -14.67 -18.45 -4.21
N THR A 13 -14.56 -17.47 -5.11
CA THR A 13 -13.69 -17.54 -6.29
C THR A 13 -12.58 -16.49 -6.11
N PRO A 14 -11.35 -16.88 -5.73
CA PRO A 14 -10.30 -15.96 -5.31
C PRO A 14 -9.46 -15.38 -6.47
N ASN A 15 -10.06 -15.13 -7.64
CA ASN A 15 -9.34 -14.64 -8.83
C ASN A 15 -9.84 -13.29 -9.40
N THR A 16 -10.68 -12.58 -8.65
CA THR A 16 -10.95 -11.17 -8.94
C THR A 16 -10.26 -10.36 -7.85
N PRO A 17 -9.32 -9.45 -8.14
CA PRO A 17 -8.85 -8.46 -7.19
C PRO A 17 -10.06 -7.62 -6.79
N GLN A 18 -10.76 -8.06 -5.74
CA GLN A 18 -11.81 -7.29 -5.13
C GLN A 18 -11.14 -5.97 -4.73
N PRO A 19 -11.62 -4.80 -5.22
CA PRO A 19 -11.02 -3.53 -4.88
C PRO A 19 -10.88 -3.50 -3.38
N ALA A 20 -9.64 -3.50 -2.88
CA ALA A 20 -9.42 -3.48 -1.46
C ALA A 20 -10.01 -2.16 -0.99
N GLU A 21 -11.16 -2.23 -0.31
CA GLU A 21 -11.87 -1.05 0.13
C GLU A 21 -10.86 -0.20 0.93
N PRO A 22 -10.77 1.11 0.65
CA PRO A 22 -9.80 1.97 1.30
C PRO A 22 -10.13 2.03 2.79
N ALA A 23 -9.50 1.14 3.56
CA ALA A 23 -9.67 1.02 4.98
C ALA A 23 -8.46 1.66 5.68
N PHE A 24 -8.74 2.36 6.78
CA PHE A 24 -7.70 2.90 7.65
C PHE A 24 -7.27 1.82 8.66
N GLY A 25 -5.97 1.72 8.96
CA GLY A 25 -5.41 0.74 9.90
C GLY A 25 -4.48 -0.29 9.24
N TRP A 26 -4.19 -1.38 9.97
CA TRP A 26 -3.27 -2.44 9.54
C TRP A 26 -3.96 -3.40 8.56
N ASN A 27 -3.99 -3.03 7.29
CA ASN A 27 -4.55 -3.86 6.23
C ASN A 27 -3.64 -3.88 5.00
N ALA A 28 -3.82 -4.90 4.15
CA ALA A 28 -2.99 -5.11 2.97
C ALA A 28 -3.06 -3.97 1.93
N TYR A 29 -4.12 -3.15 1.93
CA TYR A 29 -4.19 -1.97 1.08
C TYR A 29 -3.27 -0.86 1.62
N ALA A 30 -3.33 -0.59 2.92
CA ALA A 30 -2.45 0.36 3.59
C ALA A 30 -0.97 -0.03 3.45
N GLU A 31 -0.64 -1.32 3.59
CA GLU A 31 0.72 -1.83 3.37
C GLU A 31 1.21 -1.56 1.93
N LYS A 32 0.39 -1.86 0.91
CA LYS A 32 0.74 -1.60 -0.50
C LYS A 32 0.96 -0.13 -0.78
N ILE A 33 0.09 0.73 -0.23
CA ILE A 33 0.19 2.18 -0.42
C ILE A 33 1.43 2.74 0.29
N ASN A 34 1.67 2.34 1.54
CA ASN A 34 2.86 2.74 2.30
C ASN A 34 4.14 2.27 1.61
N GLY A 35 4.17 1.03 1.09
CA GLY A 35 5.29 0.51 0.33
C GLY A 35 5.59 1.33 -0.94
N ARG A 36 4.56 1.78 -1.66
CA ARG A 36 4.73 2.66 -2.83
C ARG A 36 5.29 4.02 -2.45
N PHE A 37 4.78 4.63 -1.39
CA PHE A 37 5.34 5.89 -0.87
C PHE A 37 6.79 5.73 -0.44
N ALA A 38 7.15 4.61 0.18
CA ALA A 38 8.53 4.30 0.56
C ALA A 38 9.45 4.18 -0.68
N MET A 39 9.02 3.52 -1.76
CA MET A 39 9.80 3.44 -3.01
C MET A 39 10.03 4.82 -3.62
N VAL A 40 8.99 5.66 -3.68
CA VAL A 40 9.11 7.03 -4.21
C VAL A 40 10.02 7.87 -3.33
N GLY A 41 9.87 7.79 -2.01
CA GLY A 41 10.71 8.50 -1.05
C GLY A 41 12.19 8.08 -1.16
N PHE A 42 12.45 6.79 -1.28
CA PHE A 42 13.81 6.25 -1.43
C PHE A 42 14.48 6.77 -2.72
N VAL A 43 13.79 6.67 -3.86
CA VAL A 43 14.31 7.21 -5.12
C VAL A 43 14.48 8.73 -5.04
N GLY A 44 13.56 9.44 -4.39
CA GLY A 44 13.66 10.88 -4.17
C GLY A 44 14.90 11.28 -3.38
N ILE A 45 15.25 10.54 -2.32
CA ILE A 45 16.46 10.76 -1.53
C ILE A 45 17.71 10.52 -2.39
N LEU A 46 17.77 9.41 -3.13
CA LEU A 46 18.91 9.12 -4.01
C LEU A 46 19.13 10.22 -5.07
N LEU A 47 18.05 10.74 -5.66
CA LEU A 47 18.14 11.85 -6.59
C LEU A 47 18.65 13.12 -5.90
N LEU A 48 18.13 13.42 -4.71
CA LEU A 48 18.56 14.60 -3.95
C LEU A 48 20.06 14.52 -3.60
N GLU A 49 20.53 13.36 -3.12
CA GLU A 49 21.96 13.11 -2.84
C GLU A 49 22.81 13.28 -4.10
N PHE A 50 22.33 12.77 -5.25
CA PHE A 50 23.02 12.91 -6.52
C PHE A 50 23.18 14.38 -6.95
N PHE A 51 22.12 15.18 -6.85
CA PHE A 51 22.16 16.60 -7.23
C PHE A 51 22.90 17.47 -6.22
N THR A 52 22.72 17.21 -4.93
CA THR A 52 23.27 18.04 -3.85
C THR A 52 24.71 17.65 -3.51
N ARG A 53 25.16 16.45 -3.90
CA ARG A 53 26.46 15.86 -3.51
C ARG A 53 26.66 15.80 -1.99
N GLN A 54 25.57 15.79 -1.25
CA GLN A 54 25.54 15.79 0.22
C GLN A 54 24.66 14.64 0.66
N ASP A 55 25.18 13.80 1.56
CA ASP A 55 24.48 12.63 2.05
C ASP A 55 23.29 13.04 2.93
N PHE A 56 22.26 12.21 2.95
CA PHE A 56 21.10 12.40 3.83
C PHE A 56 21.50 12.59 5.30
N PHE A 57 22.54 11.90 5.76
CA PHE A 57 23.05 12.01 7.13
C PHE A 57 23.56 13.41 7.49
N THR A 58 24.18 14.11 6.54
CA THR A 58 24.62 15.49 6.76
C THR A 58 23.42 16.41 6.96
N TRP A 59 22.30 16.13 6.29
CA TRP A 59 21.05 16.88 6.49
C TRP A 59 20.39 16.58 7.84
N LEU A 60 20.57 15.35 8.34
CA LEU A 60 20.13 14.93 9.67
C LEU A 60 21.06 15.44 10.80
N GLY A 61 22.14 16.16 10.46
CA GLY A 61 23.09 16.74 11.42
C GLY A 61 24.09 15.73 11.99
N LEU A 62 24.15 14.52 11.43
CA LEU A 62 25.10 13.47 11.80
C LEU A 62 26.28 13.57 10.84
N ARG A 63 27.42 14.09 11.32
CA ARG A 63 28.70 14.10 10.60
C ARG A 63 29.77 13.40 11.41
#